data_AF-A0A1F6SA25-F1
#
_entry.id   AF-A0A1F6SA25-F1
#
_cell.length_a   1.000
_cell.length_b   1.000
_cell.length_c   1.000
_cell.angle_alpha   90.00
_cell.angle_beta   90.00
_cell.angle_gamma   90.00
#
_symmetry.space_group_name_H-M   'P 1'
#
loop_
_entity.id
_entity.type
_entity.pdbx_description
1 polymer ?
#
loop_
_entity_poly.entity_id
_entity_poly.type
_entity_poly.pdbx_seq_one_letter_code
_entity_poly.pdbx_strand_id
1 'polypeptide(L)'
;MQFEDFIEETRLWWDRYLKFIYDQQRKGNLDSRSGIILYPNILLVTRAKDFFVAELIGAQKTFTSLKLLQHKENSIYRYLNQFDDSEPDPLIRLNGTGNSFRFLCLAQEADFNVVRSRFPFIELFPTRINRVGGKGSVFSFGSDFSSCSVENSVLVNRRENLFRCKNILELFIVKSPISRKELSKLFEQLTNSGEVKGVHTVPSTREESLIISGHLQSMYLFPGLRETTIGKFINTHPEVVKKALKTSHFEYEPYLEWLEHDGTVSDKAINPDLIVRRPDGLYDIYDLKTALLRKKSIVKGPKKRRRFIDYVEEGAAQLANYRDYFQYTKNQQLAKDKYGIEVSNPKLILITGNWDNVSPKEIEEACRRYNKISILDFDTFTHLFIGANQS
;
A
#
# COMPACT_ATOMS: atom_id res chain seq x y z
N MET A 1 17.75 0.84 -23.63
CA MET A 1 17.35 -0.50 -23.18
C MET A 1 15.84 -0.60 -23.21
N GLN A 2 15.30 -1.80 -23.40
CA GLN A 2 13.86 -2.02 -23.32
C GLN A 2 13.40 -1.99 -21.86
N PHE A 3 12.09 -1.97 -21.62
CA PHE A 3 11.56 -1.90 -20.27
C PHE A 3 11.90 -3.14 -19.44
N GLU A 4 11.94 -4.31 -20.09
CA GLU A 4 12.29 -5.60 -19.50
C GLU A 4 13.75 -5.60 -19.02
N ASP A 5 14.68 -5.05 -19.81
CA ASP A 5 16.07 -4.86 -19.40
C ASP A 5 16.17 -3.91 -18.20
N PHE A 6 15.40 -2.82 -18.20
CA PHE A 6 15.38 -1.86 -17.08
C PHE A 6 14.92 -2.51 -15.78
N ILE A 7 13.89 -3.35 -15.86
CA ILE A 7 13.38 -4.13 -14.73
C ILE A 7 14.48 -5.04 -14.17
N GLU A 8 15.11 -5.83 -15.02
CA GLU A 8 16.08 -6.83 -14.60
C GLU A 8 17.32 -6.17 -13.98
N GLU A 9 17.90 -5.19 -14.65
CA GLU A 9 19.09 -4.47 -14.17
C GLU A 9 18.82 -3.74 -12.86
N THR A 10 17.66 -3.08 -12.73
CA THR A 10 17.28 -2.39 -11.48
C THR A 10 17.11 -3.37 -10.33
N ARG A 11 16.42 -4.49 -10.56
CA ARG A 11 16.21 -5.51 -9.53
C ARG A 11 17.52 -6.13 -9.07
N LEU A 12 18.36 -6.56 -10.02
CA LEU A 12 19.65 -7.19 -9.71
C LEU A 12 20.58 -6.25 -8.94
N TRP A 13 20.59 -4.96 -9.28
CA TRP A 13 21.37 -3.97 -8.56
C TRP A 13 20.91 -3.83 -7.11
N TRP A 14 19.62 -3.53 -6.91
CA TRP A 14 19.07 -3.26 -5.59
C TRP A 14 19.04 -4.48 -4.68
N ASP A 15 18.74 -5.67 -5.22
CA ASP A 15 18.85 -6.91 -4.46
C ASP A 15 20.28 -7.13 -3.92
N ARG A 16 21.29 -6.91 -4.76
CA ARG A 16 22.69 -7.07 -4.37
C ARG A 16 23.10 -6.03 -3.32
N TYR A 17 22.75 -4.77 -3.55
CA TYR A 17 23.07 -3.67 -2.65
C TYR A 17 22.41 -3.86 -1.28
N LEU A 18 21.10 -4.09 -1.23
CA LEU A 18 20.37 -4.26 0.03
C LEU A 18 20.80 -5.51 0.79
N LYS A 19 21.13 -6.60 0.09
CA LYS A 19 21.72 -7.79 0.71
C LYS A 19 23.07 -7.49 1.35
N PHE A 20 23.93 -6.75 0.65
CA PHE A 20 25.20 -6.29 1.20
C PHE A 20 24.98 -5.45 2.45
N ILE A 21 24.07 -4.46 2.43
CA ILE A 21 23.74 -3.62 3.59
C ILE A 21 23.23 -4.48 4.75
N TYR A 22 22.31 -5.40 4.50
CA TYR A 22 21.80 -6.32 5.53
C TYR A 22 22.91 -7.17 6.17
N ASP A 23 23.84 -7.68 5.37
CA ASP A 23 25.00 -8.41 5.88
C ASP A 23 25.94 -7.52 6.71
N GLN A 24 26.13 -6.25 6.32
CA GLN A 24 26.91 -5.28 7.11
C GLN A 24 26.22 -4.94 8.44
N GLN A 25 24.89 -4.79 8.44
CA GLN A 25 24.12 -4.56 9.67
C GLN A 25 24.33 -5.72 10.64
N ARG A 26 24.20 -6.97 10.17
CA ARG A 26 24.36 -8.17 11.00
C ARG A 26 25.78 -8.32 11.58
N LYS A 27 26.79 -7.76 10.91
CA LYS A 27 28.17 -7.73 11.37
C LYS A 27 28.46 -6.58 12.35
N GLY A 28 27.50 -5.67 12.57
CA GLY A 28 27.70 -4.47 13.40
C GLY A 28 28.49 -3.36 12.71
N ASN A 29 28.61 -3.39 11.37
CA ASN A 29 29.41 -2.45 10.60
C ASN A 29 28.63 -1.21 10.15
N LEU A 30 27.35 -1.10 10.50
CA LEU A 30 26.52 0.07 10.18
C LEU A 30 26.25 0.87 11.45
N ASP A 31 26.47 2.18 11.38
CA ASP A 31 25.98 3.11 12.39
C ASP A 31 24.51 3.46 12.12
N SER A 32 23.60 2.85 12.87
CA SER A 32 22.17 3.16 12.81
C SER A 32 21.74 4.24 13.81
N ARG A 33 22.68 4.85 14.55
CA ARG A 33 22.39 5.80 15.66
C ARG A 33 21.37 5.23 16.66
N SER A 34 21.53 3.95 17.00
CA SER A 34 20.61 3.17 17.85
C SER A 34 19.20 2.94 17.27
N GLY A 35 18.96 3.33 16.02
CA GLY A 35 17.71 3.07 15.31
C GLY A 35 17.61 1.65 14.76
N ILE A 36 16.36 1.24 14.50
CA ILE A 36 16.01 -0.01 13.82
C ILE A 36 16.06 0.27 12.32
N ILE A 37 16.82 -0.53 11.57
CA ILE A 37 16.84 -0.48 10.11
C ILE A 37 15.69 -1.32 9.56
N LEU A 38 14.87 -0.74 8.68
CA LEU A 38 13.79 -1.42 7.98
C LEU A 38 14.06 -1.41 6.47
N TYR A 39 13.98 -2.59 5.86
CA TYR A 39 14.27 -2.84 4.46
C TYR A 39 12.99 -2.86 3.63
N PRO A 40 13.03 -2.38 2.38
CA PRO A 40 11.98 -2.63 1.42
C PRO A 40 11.97 -4.11 1.03
N ASN A 41 10.80 -4.58 0.61
CA ASN A 41 10.60 -5.95 0.14
C ASN A 41 9.90 -6.00 -1.23
N ILE A 42 9.55 -4.84 -1.78
CA ILE A 42 8.91 -4.70 -3.08
C ILE A 42 9.73 -3.72 -3.92
N LEU A 43 9.96 -4.09 -5.17
CA LEU A 43 10.40 -3.18 -6.22
C LEU A 43 9.22 -2.98 -7.18
N LEU A 44 8.62 -1.80 -7.15
CA LEU A 44 7.59 -1.40 -8.10
C LEU A 44 8.24 -0.72 -9.30
N VAL A 45 8.15 -1.37 -10.46
CA VAL A 45 8.65 -0.83 -11.72
C VAL A 45 7.48 -0.38 -12.59
N THR A 46 7.42 0.91 -12.89
CA THR A 46 6.33 1.48 -13.68
C THR A 46 6.82 1.97 -15.04
N ARG A 47 6.12 1.55 -16.10
CA ARG A 47 6.26 2.17 -17.42
C ARG A 47 5.27 3.31 -17.55
N ALA A 48 5.77 4.53 -17.70
CA ALA A 48 4.98 5.70 -18.08
C ALA A 48 5.37 6.17 -19.49
N LYS A 49 4.54 7.01 -20.12
CA LYS A 49 4.90 7.61 -21.41
C LYS A 49 6.24 8.34 -21.27
N ASP A 50 7.23 7.98 -22.08
CA ASP A 50 8.58 8.55 -22.12
C ASP A 50 9.44 8.36 -20.85
N PHE A 51 8.97 7.61 -19.84
CA PHE A 51 9.68 7.40 -18.59
C PHE A 51 9.64 5.95 -18.11
N PHE A 52 10.74 5.51 -17.50
CA PHE A 52 10.76 4.34 -16.63
C PHE A 52 10.93 4.79 -15.18
N VAL A 53 10.21 4.12 -14.29
CA VAL A 53 10.18 4.46 -12.87
C VAL A 53 10.44 3.21 -12.05
N ALA A 54 11.25 3.32 -11.01
CA ALA A 54 11.50 2.24 -10.06
C ALA A 54 11.37 2.78 -8.63
N GLU A 55 10.57 2.12 -7.80
CA GLU A 55 10.32 2.53 -6.42
C GLU A 55 10.51 1.36 -5.46
N LEU A 56 11.24 1.60 -4.37
CA LEU A 56 11.39 0.66 -3.27
C LEU A 56 10.27 0.87 -2.26
N ILE A 57 9.53 -0.18 -1.95
CA ILE A 57 8.36 -0.16 -1.06
C ILE A 57 8.50 -1.24 0.01
N GLY A 58 8.02 -0.94 1.22
CA GLY A 58 8.01 -1.86 2.35
C GLY A 58 8.92 -1.43 3.48
N ALA A 59 8.77 -2.09 4.63
CA ALA A 59 9.52 -1.80 5.85
C ALA A 59 9.61 -3.05 6.74
N GLN A 60 10.54 -3.95 6.42
CA GLN A 60 10.77 -5.21 7.14
C GLN A 60 12.11 -5.23 7.88
N LYS A 61 12.19 -5.88 9.03
CA LYS A 61 13.43 -5.99 9.81
C LYS A 61 14.47 -6.92 9.19
N THR A 62 14.04 -7.82 8.33
CA THR A 62 14.88 -8.79 7.65
C THR A 62 14.79 -8.61 6.15
N PHE A 63 15.93 -8.54 5.48
CA PHE A 63 15.98 -8.54 4.02
C PHE A 63 16.20 -9.95 3.48
N THR A 64 15.44 -10.34 2.45
CA THR A 64 15.66 -11.60 1.71
C THR A 64 15.86 -11.30 0.23
N SER A 65 14.88 -10.68 -0.40
CA SER A 65 14.92 -10.19 -1.79
C SER A 65 13.77 -9.23 -2.05
N LEU A 66 13.86 -8.48 -3.13
CA LEU A 66 12.80 -7.62 -3.64
C LEU A 66 11.82 -8.43 -4.50
N LYS A 67 10.55 -8.39 -4.12
CA LYS A 67 9.47 -8.86 -4.96
C LYS A 67 9.20 -7.83 -6.06
N LEU A 68 9.36 -8.25 -7.30
CA LEU A 68 9.08 -7.41 -8.46
C LEU A 68 7.58 -7.26 -8.67
N LEU A 69 7.13 -6.01 -8.79
CA LEU A 69 5.81 -5.65 -9.27
C LEU A 69 5.93 -4.74 -10.47
N GLN A 70 5.17 -5.04 -11.51
CA GLN A 70 5.13 -4.21 -12.71
C GLN A 70 3.82 -3.45 -12.76
N HIS A 71 3.91 -2.18 -13.16
CA HIS A 71 2.76 -1.32 -13.39
C HIS A 71 2.93 -0.56 -14.70
N LYS A 72 1.80 -0.13 -15.27
CA LYS A 72 1.76 0.74 -16.43
C LYS A 72 0.91 1.94 -16.10
N GLU A 73 1.45 3.13 -16.32
CA GLU A 73 0.74 4.38 -16.12
C GLU A 73 0.69 5.19 -17.42
N ASN A 74 -0.35 6.00 -17.58
CA ASN A 74 -0.52 6.80 -18.80
C ASN A 74 0.53 7.92 -18.88
N SER A 75 0.87 8.53 -17.74
CA SER A 75 1.83 9.62 -17.65
C SER A 75 2.59 9.56 -16.33
N ILE A 76 3.80 10.13 -16.32
CA ILE A 76 4.58 10.27 -15.08
C ILE A 76 3.86 11.18 -14.07
N TYR A 77 3.09 12.16 -14.54
CA TYR A 77 2.34 13.05 -13.66
C TYR A 77 1.21 12.34 -12.94
N ARG A 78 0.51 11.41 -13.59
CA ARG A 78 -0.50 10.58 -12.93
C ARG A 78 0.10 9.64 -11.89
N TYR A 79 1.30 9.13 -12.15
CA TYR A 79 2.06 8.33 -11.19
C TYR A 79 2.42 9.16 -9.94
N LEU A 80 2.89 10.39 -10.13
CA LEU A 80 3.32 11.27 -9.03
C LEU A 80 2.17 11.92 -8.26
N ASN A 81 1.09 12.32 -8.95
CA ASN A 81 -0.03 13.04 -8.36
C ASN A 81 -1.14 12.13 -7.81
N GLN A 82 -1.19 10.87 -8.25
CA GLN A 82 -2.19 9.84 -7.90
C GLN A 82 -3.64 10.16 -8.28
N PHE A 83 -3.96 11.27 -8.96
CA PHE A 83 -5.33 11.67 -9.32
C PHE A 83 -5.64 11.55 -10.81
N ASP A 84 -4.90 12.27 -11.66
CA ASP A 84 -5.14 12.40 -13.10
C ASP A 84 -3.84 12.68 -13.86
N ASP A 85 -3.90 12.80 -15.18
CA ASP A 85 -2.74 13.04 -16.05
C ASP A 85 -2.61 14.49 -16.50
N SER A 86 -3.27 15.44 -15.82
CA SER A 86 -3.17 16.86 -16.16
C SER A 86 -1.74 17.38 -16.06
N GLU A 87 -1.39 18.32 -16.95
CA GLU A 87 -0.11 19.00 -16.90
C GLU A 87 0.01 19.80 -15.60
N PRO A 88 1.06 19.55 -14.80
CA PRO A 88 1.21 20.21 -13.52
C PRO A 88 1.60 21.67 -13.68
N ASP A 89 1.21 22.49 -12.71
CA ASP A 89 1.88 23.74 -12.40
C ASP A 89 2.73 23.49 -11.14
N PRO A 90 4.00 23.08 -11.29
CA PRO A 90 4.78 22.43 -10.25
C PRO A 90 5.45 23.43 -9.29
N LEU A 91 5.92 22.92 -8.15
CA LEU A 91 6.87 23.61 -7.28
C LEU A 91 8.28 23.62 -7.88
N ILE A 92 8.70 22.50 -8.46
CA ILE A 92 10.06 22.32 -8.97
C ILE A 92 9.99 21.80 -10.40
N ARG A 93 10.77 22.40 -11.30
CA ARG A 93 11.00 21.86 -12.64
C ARG A 93 12.41 21.29 -12.72
N LEU A 94 12.51 19.97 -12.80
CA LEU A 94 13.79 19.26 -12.90
C LEU A 94 14.26 19.24 -14.36
N ASN A 95 15.49 19.67 -14.62
CA ASN A 95 16.11 19.61 -15.95
C ASN A 95 17.51 18.99 -15.84
N GLY A 96 18.00 18.35 -16.90
CA GLY A 96 19.31 17.67 -16.87
C GLY A 96 19.32 16.30 -16.19
N THR A 97 20.50 15.88 -15.74
CA THR A 97 20.81 14.50 -15.29
C THR A 97 21.13 14.44 -13.81
N GLY A 98 20.66 13.39 -13.12
CA GLY A 98 21.06 13.11 -11.74
C GLY A 98 20.51 14.09 -10.71
N ASN A 99 19.38 14.72 -11.00
CA ASN A 99 18.69 15.55 -10.01
C ASN A 99 18.33 14.70 -8.79
N SER A 100 18.54 15.19 -7.57
CA SER A 100 18.19 14.44 -6.38
C SER A 100 17.72 15.35 -5.25
N PHE A 101 16.78 14.86 -4.46
CA PHE A 101 16.38 15.50 -3.21
C PHE A 101 15.92 14.45 -2.21
N ARG A 102 16.06 14.80 -0.93
CA ARG A 102 15.73 13.90 0.17
C ARG A 102 15.25 14.60 1.42
N PHE A 103 14.52 13.87 2.27
CA PHE A 103 14.01 14.38 3.57
C PHE A 103 13.09 15.59 3.43
N LEU A 104 12.27 15.61 2.37
CA LEU A 104 11.34 16.70 2.07
C LEU A 104 9.89 16.23 2.06
N CYS A 105 9.00 17.06 2.60
CA CYS A 105 7.58 17.02 2.29
C CYS A 105 7.27 18.12 1.26
N LEU A 106 7.00 17.71 0.02
CA LEU A 106 6.64 18.60 -1.07
C LEU A 106 5.12 18.58 -1.24
N ALA A 107 4.50 19.75 -1.29
CA ALA A 107 3.05 19.87 -1.25
C ALA A 107 2.52 20.92 -2.24
N GLN A 108 1.30 20.67 -2.71
CA GLN A 108 0.49 21.61 -3.49
C GLN A 108 -0.79 21.93 -2.71
N GLU A 109 -0.95 23.18 -2.31
CA GLU A 109 -2.11 23.72 -1.59
C GLU A 109 -2.55 22.88 -0.39
N ALA A 110 -1.58 22.31 0.35
CA ALA A 110 -1.86 21.42 1.46
C ALA A 110 -2.38 22.17 2.69
N ASP A 111 -3.48 21.69 3.26
CA ASP A 111 -3.84 21.94 4.65
C ASP A 111 -3.19 20.84 5.51
N PHE A 112 -2.04 21.14 6.12
CA PHE A 112 -1.29 20.14 6.88
C PHE A 112 -2.03 19.62 8.11
N ASN A 113 -3.03 20.32 8.64
CA ASN A 113 -3.84 19.78 9.74
C ASN A 113 -4.75 18.66 9.24
N VAL A 114 -5.44 18.88 8.12
CA VAL A 114 -6.30 17.88 7.46
C VAL A 114 -5.47 16.72 6.91
N VAL A 115 -4.34 17.03 6.27
CA VAL A 115 -3.44 15.99 5.74
C VAL A 115 -2.92 15.13 6.89
N ARG A 116 -2.47 15.72 8.00
CA ARG A 116 -1.98 14.97 9.16
C ARG A 116 -3.06 14.07 9.76
N SER A 117 -4.30 14.55 9.86
CA SER A 117 -5.37 13.73 10.46
C SER A 117 -5.64 12.45 9.68
N ARG A 118 -5.37 12.43 8.36
CA ARG A 118 -5.49 11.23 7.53
C ARG A 118 -4.18 10.47 7.37
N PHE A 119 -3.06 11.18 7.26
CA PHE A 119 -1.72 10.66 6.98
C PHE A 119 -0.75 11.05 8.10
N PRO A 120 -0.82 10.44 9.31
CA PRO A 120 0.02 10.88 10.42
C PRO A 120 1.53 10.79 10.17
N PHE A 121 1.97 9.93 9.25
CA PHE A 121 3.39 9.77 8.90
C PHE A 121 4.04 11.05 8.33
N ILE A 122 3.26 12.05 7.89
CA ILE A 122 3.82 13.33 7.44
C ILE A 122 4.55 14.10 8.56
N GLU A 123 4.32 13.75 9.83
CA GLU A 123 5.04 14.32 10.97
C GLU A 123 6.52 13.94 10.97
N LEU A 124 6.89 12.83 10.30
CA LEU A 124 8.28 12.39 10.15
C LEU A 124 9.10 13.27 9.19
N PHE A 125 8.43 14.20 8.48
CA PHE A 125 9.03 15.08 7.48
C PHE A 125 8.86 16.54 7.89
N PRO A 126 9.73 17.07 8.77
CA PRO A 126 9.58 18.43 9.31
C PRO A 126 9.84 19.51 8.25
N THR A 127 10.72 19.24 7.28
CA THR A 127 11.00 20.18 6.19
C THR A 127 9.88 20.13 5.15
N ARG A 128 9.06 21.17 5.13
CA ARG A 128 7.87 21.25 4.28
C ARG A 128 7.97 22.41 3.30
N ILE A 129 7.70 22.13 2.03
CA ILE A 129 7.55 23.15 0.99
C ILE A 129 6.16 23.01 0.40
N ASN A 130 5.32 24.04 0.57
CA ASN A 130 3.93 24.05 0.14
C ASN A 130 3.71 25.17 -0.87
N ARG A 131 3.40 24.82 -2.12
CA ARG A 131 3.08 25.79 -3.16
C ARG A 131 1.61 26.19 -3.08
N VAL A 132 1.35 27.49 -3.03
CA VAL A 132 -0.02 28.05 -3.10
C VAL A 132 -0.33 28.43 -4.55
N GLY A 133 -1.54 28.11 -5.02
CA GLY A 133 -1.99 28.41 -6.39
C GLY A 133 -1.54 27.42 -7.46
N GLY A 134 -0.90 26.32 -7.06
CA GLY A 134 -0.45 25.28 -7.97
C GLY A 134 -1.38 24.09 -8.10
N LYS A 135 -1.09 23.22 -9.08
CA LYS A 135 -1.94 22.07 -9.40
C LYS A 135 -1.14 20.88 -9.91
N GLY A 136 -1.71 19.69 -9.76
CA GLY A 136 -1.12 18.44 -10.25
C GLY A 136 0.10 18.00 -9.44
N SER A 137 1.04 17.34 -10.12
CA SER A 137 2.30 16.86 -9.51
C SER A 137 3.11 18.01 -8.91
N VAL A 138 3.73 17.76 -7.75
CA VAL A 138 4.55 18.76 -7.04
C VAL A 138 5.85 19.09 -7.77
N PHE A 139 6.35 18.20 -8.64
CA PHE A 139 7.47 18.51 -9.54
C PHE A 139 7.19 18.03 -10.97
N SER A 140 7.87 18.66 -11.93
CA SER A 140 7.79 18.34 -13.36
C SER A 140 9.17 18.25 -14.02
N PHE A 141 9.18 17.92 -15.31
CA PHE A 141 10.39 17.65 -16.07
C PHE A 141 10.57 18.65 -17.23
N GLY A 142 11.78 19.16 -17.40
CA GLY A 142 12.21 19.99 -18.52
C GLY A 142 12.54 19.17 -19.77
N SER A 143 12.84 19.85 -20.88
CA SER A 143 13.19 19.21 -22.16
C SER A 143 14.43 18.34 -22.08
N ASP A 144 15.42 18.78 -21.29
CA ASP A 144 16.75 18.18 -21.17
C ASP A 144 16.83 17.24 -19.96
N PHE A 145 15.70 16.99 -19.29
CA PHE A 145 15.64 16.01 -18.22
C PHE A 145 16.05 14.62 -18.72
N SER A 146 16.86 13.92 -17.93
CA SER A 146 17.23 12.53 -18.18
C SER A 146 17.01 11.63 -16.96
N SER A 147 17.29 12.09 -15.75
CA SER A 147 17.10 11.29 -14.54
C SER A 147 16.95 12.11 -13.27
N CYS A 148 16.20 11.55 -12.30
CA CYS A 148 16.23 11.97 -10.91
C CYS A 148 16.05 10.81 -9.93
N SER A 149 16.47 11.05 -8.68
CA SER A 149 16.11 10.24 -7.52
C SER A 149 15.38 11.07 -6.47
N VAL A 150 14.49 10.42 -5.74
CA VAL A 150 13.77 10.97 -4.59
C VAL A 150 13.89 9.98 -3.44
N GLU A 151 14.53 10.39 -2.36
CA GLU A 151 14.80 9.55 -1.19
C GLU A 151 14.05 10.10 0.02
N ASN A 152 13.47 9.23 0.86
CA ASN A 152 12.85 9.57 2.15
C ASN A 152 12.07 10.88 2.08
N SER A 153 11.05 10.94 1.24
CA SER A 153 10.29 12.16 0.97
C SER A 153 8.80 11.86 0.81
N VAL A 154 7.96 12.88 0.97
CA VAL A 154 6.51 12.76 0.80
C VAL A 154 6.03 13.75 -0.23
N LEU A 155 5.18 13.28 -1.15
CA LEU A 155 4.45 14.15 -2.08
C LEU A 155 3.01 14.27 -1.59
N VAL A 156 2.58 15.48 -1.26
CA VAL A 156 1.21 15.79 -0.87
C VAL A 156 0.51 16.47 -2.05
N ASN A 157 -0.39 15.73 -2.69
CA ASN A 157 -1.15 16.21 -3.84
C ASN A 157 -2.59 16.50 -3.44
N ARG A 158 -3.17 17.52 -4.06
CA ARG A 158 -4.55 17.96 -3.82
C ARG A 158 -5.37 17.92 -5.11
N ARG A 159 -6.62 17.49 -5.00
CA ARG A 159 -7.66 17.72 -6.00
C ARG A 159 -8.96 18.11 -5.31
N GLU A 160 -9.44 19.33 -5.57
CA GLU A 160 -10.58 19.91 -4.86
C GLU A 160 -10.35 19.89 -3.34
N ASN A 161 -11.09 19.07 -2.59
CA ASN A 161 -10.94 18.91 -1.13
C ASN A 161 -10.27 17.59 -0.74
N LEU A 162 -9.81 16.80 -1.71
CA LEU A 162 -9.16 15.52 -1.47
C LEU A 162 -7.65 15.68 -1.45
N PHE A 163 -7.02 15.00 -0.49
CA PHE A 163 -5.57 14.91 -0.37
C PHE A 163 -5.10 13.48 -0.53
N ARG A 164 -4.01 13.28 -1.28
CA ARG A 164 -3.28 12.01 -1.37
C ARG A 164 -1.82 12.24 -1.05
N CYS A 165 -1.27 11.35 -0.24
CA CYS A 165 0.14 11.36 0.12
C CYS A 165 0.83 10.14 -0.47
N LYS A 166 1.93 10.38 -1.19
CA LYS A 166 2.86 9.35 -1.63
C LYS A 166 4.07 9.36 -0.71
N ASN A 167 4.21 8.32 0.12
CA ASN A 167 5.36 8.11 0.99
C ASN A 167 6.47 7.41 0.19
N ILE A 168 7.57 8.11 -0.06
CA ILE A 168 8.67 7.61 -0.89
C ILE A 168 9.84 7.27 0.02
N LEU A 169 10.19 5.98 0.07
CA LEU A 169 11.49 5.56 0.61
C LEU A 169 12.59 5.89 -0.39
N GLU A 170 12.45 5.38 -1.62
CA GLU A 170 13.43 5.57 -2.68
C GLU A 170 12.73 5.40 -4.02
N LEU A 171 12.84 6.41 -4.89
CA LEU A 171 12.18 6.50 -6.18
C LEU A 171 13.19 6.98 -7.23
N PHE A 172 13.30 6.23 -8.32
CA PHE A 172 14.09 6.57 -9.49
C PHE A 172 13.16 6.85 -10.66
N ILE A 173 13.43 7.95 -11.35
CA ILE A 173 12.72 8.30 -12.59
C ILE A 173 13.78 8.56 -13.64
N VAL A 174 13.69 7.86 -14.76
CA VAL A 174 14.59 8.03 -15.90
C VAL A 174 13.78 8.24 -17.17
N LYS A 175 14.27 9.11 -18.04
CA LYS A 175 13.73 9.27 -19.38
C LYS A 175 14.06 8.01 -20.19
N SER A 176 13.08 7.53 -20.94
CA SER A 176 13.21 6.34 -21.79
C SER A 176 13.52 6.76 -23.24
N PRO A 177 14.43 6.07 -23.94
CA PRO A 177 15.24 4.94 -23.47
C PRO A 177 16.48 5.40 -22.67
N ILE A 178 16.99 4.52 -21.80
CA ILE A 178 18.26 4.68 -21.07
C ILE A 178 19.22 3.54 -21.41
N SER A 179 20.54 3.75 -21.41
CA SER A 179 21.53 2.68 -21.59
C SER A 179 21.89 1.98 -20.27
N ARG A 180 22.38 0.73 -20.32
CA ARG A 180 22.79 -0.01 -19.12
C ARG A 180 23.88 0.72 -18.35
N LYS A 181 24.85 1.27 -19.07
CA LYS A 181 25.95 2.07 -18.51
C LYS A 181 25.45 3.31 -17.76
N GLU A 182 24.49 4.03 -18.31
CA GLU A 182 23.90 5.20 -17.65
C GLU A 182 23.12 4.83 -16.39
N LEU A 183 22.35 3.73 -16.45
CA LEU A 183 21.59 3.24 -15.30
C LEU A 183 22.51 2.77 -14.17
N SER A 184 23.54 1.97 -14.48
CA SER A 184 24.52 1.52 -13.47
C SER A 184 25.25 2.71 -12.86
N LYS A 185 25.69 3.67 -13.67
CA LYS A 185 26.35 4.88 -13.18
C LYS A 185 25.45 5.70 -12.24
N LEU A 186 24.15 5.80 -12.56
CA LEU A 186 23.18 6.47 -11.69
C LEU A 186 23.13 5.78 -10.31
N PHE A 187 22.99 4.46 -10.27
CA PHE A 187 22.94 3.74 -9.00
C PHE A 187 24.25 3.76 -8.22
N GLU A 188 25.40 3.69 -8.91
CA GLU A 188 26.72 3.86 -8.30
C GLU A 188 26.83 5.22 -7.62
N GLN A 189 26.46 6.31 -8.32
CA GLN A 189 26.52 7.67 -7.76
C GLN A 189 25.63 7.83 -6.52
N LEU A 190 24.46 7.20 -6.51
CA LEU A 190 23.53 7.28 -5.38
C LEU A 190 24.04 6.54 -4.15
N THR A 191 24.59 5.35 -4.35
CA THR A 191 25.00 4.44 -3.28
C THR A 191 26.44 4.64 -2.82
N ASN A 192 27.27 5.34 -3.59
CA ASN A 192 28.65 5.66 -3.24
C ASN A 192 28.78 6.99 -2.47
N SER A 193 27.97 7.18 -1.43
CA SER A 193 27.91 8.44 -0.65
C SER A 193 28.40 8.30 0.79
N GLY A 194 28.90 7.11 1.19
CA GLY A 194 29.24 6.80 2.58
C GLY A 194 28.02 6.62 3.50
N GLU A 195 26.82 6.91 2.98
CA GLU A 195 25.54 6.73 3.65
C GLU A 195 24.79 5.51 3.07
N VAL A 196 24.01 4.85 3.91
CA VAL A 196 23.12 3.77 3.46
C VAL A 196 21.87 4.36 2.81
N LYS A 197 21.48 3.80 1.66
CA LYS A 197 20.32 4.21 0.85
C LYS A 197 19.25 3.13 0.81
N GLY A 198 18.03 3.49 0.41
CA GLY A 198 16.95 2.53 0.20
C GLY A 198 16.55 1.72 1.44
N VAL A 199 16.77 2.25 2.65
CA VAL A 199 16.28 1.69 3.92
C VAL A 199 15.72 2.80 4.81
N HIS A 200 14.80 2.46 5.71
CA HIS A 200 14.42 3.36 6.80
C HIS A 200 15.31 3.13 8.00
N THR A 201 15.62 4.19 8.75
CA THR A 201 16.17 4.09 10.11
C THR A 201 15.18 4.75 11.06
N VAL A 202 14.54 3.97 11.92
CA VAL A 202 13.51 4.47 12.85
C VAL A 202 13.97 4.32 14.30
N PRO A 203 13.82 5.35 15.15
CA PRO A 203 14.24 5.33 16.55
C PRO A 203 13.22 4.67 17.48
N SER A 204 11.98 4.43 17.03
CA SER A 204 10.91 3.93 17.89
C SER A 204 9.91 3.03 17.15
N THR A 205 9.16 2.25 17.91
CA THR A 205 8.05 1.41 17.41
C THR A 205 6.88 2.23 16.87
N ARG A 206 6.69 3.45 17.38
CA ARG A 206 5.70 4.40 16.86
C ARG A 206 6.08 4.84 15.46
N GLU A 207 7.33 5.23 15.24
CA GLU A 207 7.82 5.63 13.91
C GLU A 207 7.83 4.46 12.93
N GLU A 208 8.21 3.26 13.36
CA GLU A 208 8.05 2.01 12.59
C GLU A 208 6.60 1.87 12.08
N SER A 209 5.63 2.05 12.96
CA SER A 209 4.21 1.92 12.60
C SER A 209 3.74 3.04 11.68
N LEU A 210 4.23 4.27 11.86
CA LEU A 210 3.94 5.37 10.94
C LEU A 210 4.50 5.11 9.55
N ILE A 211 5.73 4.63 9.43
CA ILE A 211 6.35 4.28 8.14
C ILE A 211 5.57 3.16 7.44
N ILE A 212 5.28 2.06 8.15
CA ILE A 212 4.50 0.94 7.59
C ILE A 212 3.13 1.43 7.13
N SER A 213 2.45 2.25 7.94
CA SER A 213 1.16 2.84 7.58
C SER A 213 1.27 3.71 6.33
N GLY A 214 2.29 4.57 6.21
CA GLY A 214 2.46 5.42 5.05
C GLY A 214 2.72 4.65 3.76
N HIS A 215 3.43 3.52 3.82
CA HIS A 215 3.56 2.61 2.68
C HIS A 215 2.23 1.95 2.34
N LEU A 216 1.48 1.44 3.32
CA LEU A 216 0.14 0.87 3.07
C LEU A 216 -0.81 1.89 2.43
N GLN A 217 -0.85 3.13 2.94
CA GLN A 217 -1.65 4.23 2.39
C GLN A 217 -1.24 4.56 0.96
N SER A 218 0.06 4.61 0.69
CA SER A 218 0.57 4.79 -0.68
C SER A 218 0.08 3.68 -1.60
N MET A 219 0.07 2.43 -1.14
CA MET A 219 -0.34 1.27 -1.94
C MET A 219 -1.84 1.27 -2.28
N TYR A 220 -2.75 1.46 -1.31
CA TYR A 220 -4.19 1.42 -1.61
C TYR A 220 -4.70 2.71 -2.29
N LEU A 221 -4.00 3.84 -2.15
CA LEU A 221 -4.31 5.09 -2.84
C LEU A 221 -3.62 5.24 -4.20
N PHE A 222 -2.79 4.27 -4.59
CA PHE A 222 -2.16 4.29 -5.90
C PHE A 222 -3.09 3.75 -6.99
N PRO A 223 -3.36 4.51 -8.06
CA PRO A 223 -4.27 4.08 -9.12
C PRO A 223 -3.81 2.82 -9.85
N GLY A 224 -4.69 1.83 -9.98
CA GLY A 224 -4.45 0.64 -10.80
C GLY A 224 -3.64 -0.46 -10.11
N LEU A 225 -3.22 -0.26 -8.85
CA LEU A 225 -2.70 -1.34 -8.03
C LEU A 225 -3.80 -2.35 -7.69
N ARG A 226 -3.49 -3.64 -7.85
CA ARG A 226 -4.45 -4.74 -7.65
C ARG A 226 -4.60 -5.07 -6.16
N GLU A 227 -5.77 -5.59 -5.81
CA GLU A 227 -6.11 -6.13 -4.48
C GLU A 227 -5.07 -7.13 -3.97
N THR A 228 -4.68 -8.09 -4.82
CA THR A 228 -3.63 -9.08 -4.50
C THR A 228 -2.30 -8.45 -4.09
N THR A 229 -1.97 -7.24 -4.56
CA THR A 229 -0.77 -6.54 -4.13
C THR A 229 -0.93 -5.98 -2.71
N ILE A 230 -2.09 -5.41 -2.40
CA ILE A 230 -2.41 -4.89 -1.06
C ILE A 230 -2.41 -6.05 -0.06
N GLY A 231 -3.07 -7.16 -0.38
CA GLY A 231 -3.07 -8.39 0.43
C GLY A 231 -1.65 -8.91 0.69
N LYS A 232 -0.81 -8.99 -0.35
CA LYS A 232 0.61 -9.37 -0.21
C LYS A 232 1.37 -8.43 0.73
N PHE A 233 1.16 -7.12 0.64
CA PHE A 233 1.79 -6.17 1.55
C PHE A 233 1.39 -6.45 3.00
N ILE A 234 0.08 -6.63 3.25
CA ILE A 234 -0.48 -6.95 4.57
C ILE A 234 0.11 -8.26 5.11
N ASN A 235 0.21 -9.30 4.28
CA ASN A 235 0.80 -10.58 4.68
C ASN A 235 2.28 -10.44 5.09
N THR A 236 3.03 -9.57 4.42
CA THR A 236 4.44 -9.28 4.78
C THR A 236 4.62 -8.36 5.99
N HIS A 237 3.52 -7.76 6.48
CA HIS A 237 3.47 -6.86 7.63
C HIS A 237 2.36 -7.32 8.59
N PRO A 238 2.44 -8.56 9.14
CA PRO A 238 1.34 -9.17 9.91
C PRO A 238 0.96 -8.37 11.16
N GLU A 239 1.86 -7.54 11.70
CA GLU A 239 1.58 -6.60 12.77
C GLU A 239 0.49 -5.60 12.44
N VAL A 240 0.28 -5.26 11.16
CA VAL A 240 -0.81 -4.40 10.70
C VAL A 240 -2.14 -5.03 11.09
N VAL A 241 -2.37 -6.29 10.71
CA VAL A 241 -3.59 -7.04 11.04
C VAL A 241 -3.69 -7.27 12.55
N LYS A 242 -2.62 -7.78 13.17
CA LYS A 242 -2.62 -8.16 14.60
C LYS A 242 -2.98 -6.99 15.49
N LYS A 243 -2.38 -5.82 15.24
CA LYS A 243 -2.65 -4.61 16.04
C LYS A 243 -3.98 -3.95 15.67
N ALA A 244 -4.29 -3.78 14.39
CA ALA A 244 -5.54 -3.12 13.96
C ALA A 244 -6.79 -3.89 14.44
N LEU A 245 -6.75 -5.22 14.34
CA LEU A 245 -7.88 -6.08 14.69
C LEU A 245 -7.78 -6.68 16.10
N LYS A 246 -6.75 -6.31 16.87
CA LYS A 246 -6.49 -6.78 18.24
C LYS A 246 -6.54 -8.31 18.35
N THR A 247 -5.87 -8.97 17.41
CA THR A 247 -5.83 -10.43 17.34
C THR A 247 -4.44 -10.97 17.68
N SER A 248 -4.42 -12.14 18.33
CA SER A 248 -3.18 -12.89 18.55
C SER A 248 -2.75 -13.67 17.29
N HIS A 249 -3.70 -14.06 16.43
CA HIS A 249 -3.47 -14.94 15.30
C HIS A 249 -4.46 -14.70 14.15
N PHE A 250 -3.97 -14.84 12.92
CA PHE A 250 -4.80 -14.85 11.73
C PHE A 250 -4.18 -15.74 10.66
N GLU A 251 -5.02 -16.25 9.77
CA GLU A 251 -4.61 -16.98 8.58
C GLU A 251 -4.83 -16.09 7.35
N TYR A 252 -3.82 -16.03 6.47
CA TYR A 252 -3.86 -15.27 5.22
C TYR A 252 -4.12 -16.20 4.03
N GLU A 253 -5.17 -15.93 3.26
CA GLU A 253 -5.57 -16.72 2.09
C GLU A 253 -5.62 -18.26 2.33
N PRO A 254 -6.17 -18.78 3.45
CA PRO A 254 -6.18 -20.22 3.69
C PRO A 254 -6.96 -20.96 2.61
N TYR A 255 -6.32 -21.96 1.98
CA TYR A 255 -6.97 -22.82 0.99
C TYR A 255 -7.81 -23.90 1.69
N LEU A 256 -9.13 -23.80 1.50
CA LEU A 256 -10.15 -24.61 2.16
C LEU A 256 -11.05 -25.28 1.10
N GLU A 257 -10.80 -26.56 0.84
CA GLU A 257 -11.53 -27.34 -0.16
C GLU A 257 -12.99 -27.58 0.28
N TRP A 258 -13.91 -27.54 -0.69
CA TRP A 258 -15.30 -27.95 -0.48
C TRP A 258 -15.39 -29.48 -0.41
N LEU A 259 -15.51 -30.01 0.81
CA LEU A 259 -15.75 -31.44 1.05
C LEU A 259 -17.24 -31.79 1.14
N GLU A 260 -18.06 -30.79 1.44
CA GLU A 260 -19.51 -30.90 1.59
C GLU A 260 -20.18 -29.60 1.14
N HIS A 261 -21.19 -29.70 0.28
CA HIS A 261 -22.00 -28.58 -0.21
C HIS A 261 -23.34 -29.10 -0.74
N ASP A 262 -24.30 -28.22 -0.97
CA ASP A 262 -25.67 -28.54 -1.45
C ASP A 262 -25.79 -28.77 -2.97
N GLY A 263 -24.67 -28.91 -3.67
CA GLY A 263 -24.63 -29.05 -5.14
C GLY A 263 -24.71 -27.73 -5.93
N THR A 264 -24.86 -26.57 -5.28
CA THR A 264 -24.90 -25.26 -5.97
C THR A 264 -23.53 -24.63 -6.19
N VAL A 265 -22.51 -25.13 -5.49
CA VAL A 265 -21.13 -24.65 -5.57
C VAL A 265 -20.37 -25.34 -6.70
N SER A 266 -19.83 -24.55 -7.64
CA SER A 266 -18.94 -25.03 -8.70
C SER A 266 -17.46 -24.95 -8.35
N ASP A 267 -17.10 -24.14 -7.36
CA ASP A 267 -15.72 -23.91 -6.96
C ASP A 267 -15.16 -25.10 -6.18
N LYS A 268 -13.88 -25.41 -6.41
CA LYS A 268 -13.20 -26.50 -5.68
C LYS A 268 -12.91 -26.14 -4.22
N ALA A 269 -12.70 -24.86 -3.93
CA ALA A 269 -12.29 -24.37 -2.63
C ALA A 269 -12.70 -22.91 -2.42
N ILE A 270 -12.67 -22.47 -1.18
CA ILE A 270 -12.66 -21.04 -0.83
C ILE A 270 -11.27 -20.61 -0.36
N ASN A 271 -10.98 -19.32 -0.54
CA ASN A 271 -9.76 -18.65 -0.08
C ASN A 271 -10.10 -17.25 0.44
N PRO A 272 -10.65 -17.11 1.66
CA PRO A 272 -10.87 -15.79 2.25
C PRO A 272 -9.54 -15.05 2.43
N ASP A 273 -9.49 -13.73 2.24
CA ASP A 273 -8.22 -13.01 2.36
C ASP A 273 -7.64 -13.09 3.77
N LEU A 274 -8.48 -12.95 4.81
CA LEU A 274 -8.07 -13.17 6.21
C LEU A 274 -9.13 -13.93 6.99
N ILE A 275 -8.69 -14.89 7.82
CA ILE A 275 -9.50 -15.50 8.87
C ILE A 275 -8.85 -15.16 10.21
N VAL A 276 -9.54 -14.37 11.04
CA VAL A 276 -8.95 -13.64 12.17
C VAL A 276 -9.46 -14.18 13.49
N ARG A 277 -8.55 -14.57 14.39
CA ARG A 277 -8.91 -15.12 15.69
C ARG A 277 -9.41 -14.03 16.63
N ARG A 278 -10.56 -14.29 17.26
CA ARG A 278 -11.16 -13.48 18.31
C ARG A 278 -10.59 -13.85 19.69
N PRO A 279 -10.79 -13.00 20.71
CA PRO A 279 -10.38 -13.32 22.09
C PRO A 279 -11.02 -14.57 22.69
N ASP A 280 -12.23 -14.95 22.24
CA ASP A 280 -12.94 -16.17 22.66
C ASP A 280 -12.38 -17.45 22.02
N GLY A 281 -11.40 -17.32 21.12
CA GLY A 281 -10.77 -18.44 20.40
C GLY A 281 -11.43 -18.79 19.07
N LEU A 282 -12.61 -18.25 18.77
CA LEU A 282 -13.31 -18.44 17.49
C LEU A 282 -12.80 -17.45 16.44
N TYR A 283 -13.23 -17.59 15.18
CA TYR A 283 -12.71 -16.79 14.07
C TYR A 283 -13.78 -15.97 13.35
N ASP A 284 -13.40 -14.75 12.96
CA ASP A 284 -14.15 -13.86 12.07
C ASP A 284 -13.53 -13.91 10.65
N ILE A 285 -14.32 -13.61 9.63
CA ILE A 285 -13.93 -13.76 8.21
C ILE A 285 -13.86 -12.38 7.54
N TYR A 286 -12.75 -12.11 6.87
CA TYR A 286 -12.49 -10.86 6.17
C TYR A 286 -12.17 -11.12 4.70
N ASP A 287 -12.58 -10.18 3.87
CA ASP A 287 -12.26 -10.12 2.45
C ASP A 287 -11.81 -8.69 2.11
N LEU A 288 -10.84 -8.56 1.22
CA LEU A 288 -10.29 -7.29 0.76
C LEU A 288 -10.89 -6.97 -0.61
N LYS A 289 -11.12 -5.70 -0.87
CA LYS A 289 -11.37 -5.18 -2.23
C LYS A 289 -10.52 -3.95 -2.44
N THR A 290 -10.51 -3.37 -3.64
CA THR A 290 -9.76 -2.11 -3.86
C THR A 290 -10.40 -0.92 -3.12
N ALA A 291 -9.63 0.16 -2.94
CA ALA A 291 -10.11 1.40 -2.32
C ALA A 291 -11.06 2.23 -3.22
N LEU A 292 -11.36 1.78 -4.45
CA LEU A 292 -12.33 2.39 -5.36
C LEU A 292 -12.08 3.89 -5.67
N LEU A 293 -10.82 4.24 -5.94
CA LEU A 293 -10.32 5.61 -6.11
C LEU A 293 -11.01 6.47 -7.19
N ARG A 294 -11.80 5.86 -8.07
CA ARG A 294 -12.57 6.51 -9.15
C ARG A 294 -14.07 6.67 -8.82
N LYS A 295 -14.53 6.13 -7.69
CA LYS A 295 -15.93 6.22 -7.26
C LYS A 295 -16.07 7.34 -6.25
N LYS A 296 -17.10 8.17 -6.42
CA LYS A 296 -17.46 9.23 -5.46
C LYS A 296 -18.11 8.66 -4.19
N SER A 297 -18.78 7.52 -4.30
CA SER A 297 -19.38 6.80 -3.18
C SER A 297 -19.36 5.31 -3.48
N ILE A 298 -19.24 4.49 -2.43
CA ILE A 298 -19.37 3.03 -2.52
C ILE A 298 -20.83 2.55 -2.35
N VAL A 299 -21.77 3.47 -2.17
CA VAL A 299 -23.21 3.20 -2.18
C VAL A 299 -23.90 3.89 -3.36
N LYS A 300 -25.12 3.44 -3.66
CA LYS A 300 -26.00 4.05 -4.66
C LYS A 300 -27.46 4.10 -4.17
N GLY A 301 -28.20 5.04 -4.75
CA GLY A 301 -29.62 5.23 -4.49
C GLY A 301 -29.94 6.16 -3.30
N PRO A 302 -31.20 6.60 -3.21
CA PRO A 302 -31.67 7.48 -2.14
C PRO A 302 -31.74 6.72 -0.81
N LYS A 303 -31.74 7.44 0.32
CA LYS A 303 -31.79 6.87 1.69
C LYS A 303 -32.75 5.70 1.88
N LYS A 304 -33.99 5.79 1.34
CA LYS A 304 -35.02 4.72 1.46
C LYS A 304 -34.67 3.42 0.73
N ARG A 305 -33.83 3.47 -0.30
CA ARG A 305 -33.45 2.33 -1.17
C ARG A 305 -31.93 2.23 -1.33
N ARG A 306 -31.20 2.73 -0.33
CA ARG A 306 -29.74 2.77 -0.32
C ARG A 306 -29.19 1.36 -0.31
N ARG A 307 -28.19 1.11 -1.15
CA ARG A 307 -27.54 -0.18 -1.33
C ARG A 307 -26.11 0.01 -1.80
N PHE A 308 -25.31 -1.05 -1.75
CA PHE A 308 -23.95 -1.00 -2.25
C PHE A 308 -23.90 -0.89 -3.78
N ILE A 309 -22.80 -0.36 -4.31
CA ILE A 309 -22.50 -0.51 -5.73
C ILE A 309 -22.18 -1.97 -6.04
N ASP A 310 -22.33 -2.39 -7.30
CA ASP A 310 -22.26 -3.82 -7.66
C ASP A 310 -20.93 -4.47 -7.26
N TYR A 311 -19.82 -3.74 -7.38
CA TYR A 311 -18.51 -4.23 -6.94
C TYR A 311 -18.43 -4.54 -5.43
N VAL A 312 -19.14 -3.80 -4.59
CA VAL A 312 -19.19 -4.04 -3.14
C VAL A 312 -20.23 -5.12 -2.81
N GLU A 313 -21.31 -5.21 -3.60
CA GLU A 313 -22.27 -6.33 -3.54
C GLU A 313 -21.57 -7.68 -3.82
N GLU A 314 -20.68 -7.73 -4.80
CA GLU A 314 -19.87 -8.92 -5.13
C GLU A 314 -19.00 -9.36 -3.94
N GLY A 315 -18.30 -8.43 -3.28
CA GLY A 315 -17.52 -8.73 -2.08
C GLY A 315 -18.39 -9.19 -0.90
N ALA A 316 -19.57 -8.60 -0.73
CA ALA A 316 -20.54 -9.04 0.28
C ALA A 316 -21.06 -10.46 0.00
N ALA A 317 -21.32 -10.79 -1.26
CA ALA A 317 -21.72 -12.14 -1.68
C ALA A 317 -20.58 -13.16 -1.46
N GLN A 318 -19.33 -12.78 -1.73
CA GLN A 318 -18.14 -13.60 -1.47
C GLN A 318 -18.02 -13.95 0.03
N LEU A 319 -18.21 -12.97 0.92
CA LEU A 319 -18.25 -13.21 2.37
C LEU A 319 -19.40 -14.13 2.81
N ALA A 320 -20.57 -14.00 2.18
CA ALA A 320 -21.71 -14.89 2.45
C ALA A 320 -21.39 -16.34 2.05
N ASN A 321 -20.75 -16.55 0.90
CA ASN A 321 -20.28 -17.87 0.47
C ASN A 321 -19.28 -18.48 1.47
N TYR A 322 -18.37 -17.67 2.03
CA TYR A 322 -17.45 -18.14 3.06
C TYR A 322 -18.16 -18.55 4.35
N ARG A 323 -19.17 -17.79 4.78
CA ARG A 323 -20.01 -18.19 5.92
C ARG A 323 -20.69 -19.53 5.63
N ASP A 324 -21.22 -19.72 4.42
CA ASP A 324 -21.96 -20.91 4.05
C ASP A 324 -21.05 -22.15 4.01
N TYR A 325 -19.77 -21.99 3.64
CA TYR A 325 -18.75 -23.03 3.79
C TYR A 325 -18.67 -23.60 5.21
N PHE A 326 -18.66 -22.71 6.21
CA PHE A 326 -18.60 -23.08 7.62
C PHE A 326 -19.95 -23.54 8.19
N GLN A 327 -20.99 -23.77 7.39
CA GLN A 327 -22.21 -24.45 7.85
C GLN A 327 -22.09 -25.97 7.82
N TYR A 328 -21.15 -26.51 7.04
CA TYR A 328 -20.98 -27.95 6.84
C TYR A 328 -19.91 -28.53 7.75
N THR A 329 -20.22 -29.63 8.43
CA THR A 329 -19.36 -30.24 9.45
C THR A 329 -18.04 -30.74 8.87
N LYS A 330 -18.03 -31.34 7.66
CA LYS A 330 -16.79 -31.81 7.03
C LYS A 330 -15.83 -30.67 6.68
N ASN A 331 -16.39 -29.55 6.22
CA ASN A 331 -15.64 -28.34 5.89
C ASN A 331 -15.05 -27.68 7.15
N GLN A 332 -15.83 -27.57 8.22
CA GLN A 332 -15.36 -27.10 9.53
C GLN A 332 -14.20 -27.96 10.05
N GLN A 333 -14.34 -29.29 9.95
CA GLN A 333 -13.31 -30.22 10.40
C GLN A 333 -12.00 -30.04 9.61
N LEU A 334 -12.09 -29.90 8.28
CA LEU A 334 -10.92 -29.60 7.44
C LEU A 334 -10.20 -28.31 7.88
N ALA A 335 -10.96 -27.24 8.12
CA ALA A 335 -10.41 -25.96 8.54
C ALA A 335 -9.71 -26.06 9.91
N LYS A 336 -10.31 -26.80 10.84
CA LYS A 336 -9.75 -27.07 12.17
C LYS A 336 -8.48 -27.91 12.10
N ASP A 337 -8.50 -28.99 11.34
CA ASP A 337 -7.36 -29.92 11.23
C ASP A 337 -6.17 -29.28 10.52
N LYS A 338 -6.41 -28.50 9.47
CA LYS A 338 -5.35 -27.92 8.64
C LYS A 338 -4.76 -26.64 9.23
N TYR A 339 -5.58 -25.80 9.85
CA TYR A 339 -5.20 -24.45 10.27
C TYR A 339 -5.60 -24.09 11.71
N GLY A 340 -6.27 -24.97 12.45
CA GLY A 340 -6.79 -24.66 13.79
C GLY A 340 -7.90 -23.61 13.78
N ILE A 341 -8.64 -23.49 12.67
CA ILE A 341 -9.71 -22.51 12.48
C ILE A 341 -11.03 -23.08 13.00
N GLU A 342 -11.65 -22.37 13.95
CA GLU A 342 -12.98 -22.68 14.49
C GLU A 342 -13.92 -21.49 14.31
N VAL A 343 -14.87 -21.63 13.39
CA VAL A 343 -15.82 -20.57 13.05
C VAL A 343 -17.17 -20.87 13.68
N SER A 344 -17.64 -19.98 14.54
CA SER A 344 -19.02 -19.97 15.03
C SER A 344 -19.50 -18.54 15.20
N ASN A 345 -20.65 -18.25 14.57
CA ASN A 345 -21.23 -16.91 14.50
C ASN A 345 -20.17 -15.84 14.12
N PRO A 346 -19.51 -15.96 12.95
CA PRO A 346 -18.47 -15.03 12.55
C PRO A 346 -19.06 -13.65 12.27
N LYS A 347 -18.29 -12.60 12.58
CA LYS A 347 -18.44 -11.33 11.86
C LYS A 347 -17.91 -11.52 10.44
N LEU A 348 -18.60 -10.91 9.48
CA LEU A 348 -18.17 -10.85 8.08
C LEU A 348 -17.78 -9.41 7.76
N ILE A 349 -16.51 -9.17 7.45
CA ILE A 349 -15.99 -7.81 7.24
C ILE A 349 -15.40 -7.69 5.84
N LEU A 350 -15.92 -6.76 5.05
CA LEU A 350 -15.32 -6.38 3.77
C LEU A 350 -14.44 -5.14 3.98
N ILE A 351 -13.14 -5.25 3.72
CA ILE A 351 -12.24 -4.10 3.73
C ILE A 351 -12.23 -3.46 2.34
N THR A 352 -12.88 -2.31 2.18
CA THR A 352 -13.02 -1.63 0.89
C THR A 352 -13.32 -0.15 1.02
N GLY A 353 -13.05 0.62 -0.04
CA GLY A 353 -13.23 2.06 -0.03
C GLY A 353 -12.18 2.76 0.84
N ASN A 354 -12.33 4.08 0.96
CA ASN A 354 -11.44 4.95 1.71
C ASN A 354 -12.20 6.23 2.12
N TRP A 355 -11.58 7.14 2.87
CA TRP A 355 -12.24 8.37 3.33
C TRP A 355 -12.71 9.30 2.20
N ASP A 356 -12.24 9.14 0.95
CA ASP A 356 -12.74 9.89 -0.22
C ASP A 356 -14.16 9.48 -0.63
N ASN A 357 -14.59 8.25 -0.33
CA ASN A 357 -15.80 7.65 -0.91
C ASN A 357 -16.67 6.82 0.07
N VAL A 358 -16.33 6.84 1.36
CA VAL A 358 -17.07 6.17 2.42
C VAL A 358 -17.72 7.19 3.34
N SER A 359 -19.00 6.99 3.63
CA SER A 359 -19.73 7.74 4.66
C SER A 359 -20.35 6.74 5.66
N PRO A 360 -19.95 6.76 6.94
CA PRO A 360 -20.44 5.78 7.93
C PRO A 360 -21.97 5.64 7.98
N LYS A 361 -22.67 6.77 7.88
CA LYS A 361 -24.14 6.79 7.85
C LYS A 361 -24.73 6.12 6.60
N GLU A 362 -24.11 6.34 5.45
CA GLU A 362 -24.56 5.71 4.20
C GLU A 362 -24.29 4.21 4.17
N ILE A 363 -23.16 3.79 4.76
CA ILE A 363 -22.82 2.37 4.95
C ILE A 363 -23.83 1.70 5.87
N GLU A 364 -24.14 2.29 7.03
CA GLU A 364 -25.13 1.75 7.96
C GLU A 364 -26.50 1.55 7.26
N GLU A 365 -26.91 2.54 6.46
CA GLU A 365 -28.17 2.47 5.70
C GLU A 365 -28.15 1.37 4.63
N ALA A 366 -27.03 1.16 3.93
CA ALA A 366 -26.87 0.08 2.95
C ALA A 366 -26.81 -1.30 3.62
N CYS A 367 -26.13 -1.41 4.76
CA CYS A 367 -25.92 -2.66 5.52
C CYS A 367 -27.23 -3.30 6.02
N ARG A 368 -28.33 -2.54 6.15
CA ARG A 368 -29.64 -3.04 6.65
C ARG A 368 -30.18 -4.27 5.92
N ARG A 369 -29.74 -4.49 4.68
CA ARG A 369 -30.21 -5.60 3.82
C ARG A 369 -29.38 -6.87 3.98
N TYR A 370 -28.26 -6.83 4.70
CA TYR A 370 -27.35 -7.96 4.86
C TYR A 370 -27.38 -8.47 6.29
N ASN A 371 -27.21 -9.78 6.43
CA ASN A 371 -27.07 -10.43 7.71
C ASN A 371 -25.58 -10.45 8.11
N LYS A 372 -25.20 -9.65 9.12
CA LYS A 372 -23.86 -9.63 9.75
C LYS A 372 -22.67 -9.24 8.85
N ILE A 373 -22.93 -8.54 7.75
CA ILE A 373 -21.87 -7.94 6.91
C ILE A 373 -21.58 -6.52 7.38
N SER A 374 -20.31 -6.23 7.63
CA SER A 374 -19.79 -4.90 7.96
C SER A 374 -18.78 -4.45 6.92
N ILE A 375 -18.68 -3.14 6.70
CA ILE A 375 -17.64 -2.54 5.86
C ILE A 375 -16.62 -1.85 6.76
N LEU A 376 -15.34 -2.06 6.46
CA LEU A 376 -14.22 -1.33 7.05
C LEU A 376 -13.44 -0.66 5.92
N ASP A 377 -13.26 0.66 5.94
CA ASP A 377 -12.47 1.32 4.90
C ASP A 377 -10.96 1.24 5.22
N PHE A 378 -10.12 1.38 4.19
CA PHE A 378 -8.66 1.23 4.35
C PHE A 378 -8.03 2.29 5.24
N ASP A 379 -8.54 3.53 5.22
CA ASP A 379 -8.00 4.58 6.09
C ASP A 379 -8.33 4.21 7.55
N THR A 380 -9.57 3.82 7.87
CA THR A 380 -9.94 3.38 9.22
C THR A 380 -9.14 2.15 9.66
N PHE A 381 -8.97 1.14 8.80
CA PHE A 381 -8.12 -0.03 9.08
C PHE A 381 -6.67 0.39 9.42
N THR A 382 -6.12 1.33 8.65
CA THR A 382 -4.77 1.87 8.87
C THR A 382 -4.69 2.67 10.18
N HIS A 383 -5.70 3.48 10.50
CA HIS A 383 -5.76 4.25 11.73
C HIS A 383 -5.88 3.37 12.98
N LEU A 384 -6.59 2.24 12.90
CA LEU A 384 -6.61 1.24 13.97
C LEU A 384 -5.21 0.67 14.24
N PHE A 385 -4.41 0.43 13.20
CA PHE A 385 -3.01 0.01 13.35
C PHE A 385 -2.15 1.09 14.01
N ILE A 386 -2.24 2.34 13.55
CA ILE A 386 -1.47 3.47 14.10
C ILE A 386 -1.81 3.69 15.58
N GLY A 387 -3.10 3.71 15.92
CA GLY A 387 -3.60 3.97 17.27
C GLY A 387 -3.25 2.90 18.30
N ALA A 388 -3.01 1.65 17.86
CA ALA A 388 -2.66 0.55 18.75
C ALA A 388 -1.31 0.70 19.48
N ASN A 389 -0.43 1.62 19.05
CA ASN A 389 0.84 1.90 19.72
C ASN A 389 0.80 3.14 20.63
N GLN A 390 -0.38 3.72 20.85
CA GLN A 390 -0.58 4.85 21.78
C GLN A 390 -1.06 4.40 23.17
N SER A 391 -1.30 3.11 23.36
CA SER A 391 -1.79 2.49 24.60
C SER A 391 -0.69 1.84 25.42
#